data_AF-A0A0Q0UWE7-F1
#
_entry.id   AF-A0A0Q0UWE7-F1
#
_cell.length_a   1.000
_cell.length_b   1.000
_cell.length_c   1.000
_cell.angle_alpha   90.00
_cell.angle_beta   90.00
_cell.angle_gamma   90.00
#
_symmetry.space_group_name_H-M   'P 1'
#
loop_
_entity.id
_entity.type
_entity.pdbx_description
1 polymer ?
#
loop_
_entity_poly.entity_id
_entity_poly.type
_entity_poly.pdbx_seq_one_letter_code
_entity_poly.pdbx_strand_id
1 'polypeptide(L)'
;MSFLNPLEPVADVEKIAKIRVFPGETEWHSGWKKAFPVDYREKTFLNREEGYYHRADVHTPCGTTIEFQNSPIALTELQSRETFYPRLVWVINGKKFKGFKILKHLPDVNDPRLADFEFSHTANLTMVRKNDLILPKPRVLTFHHPELRDIPLTSHLYSFTWRHPHKVWYEAKCPLIFDLGGYFLYQLKQRAQLSGAYAYLHMIPRKDFIGQYVK
;
A
#
# COMPACT_ATOMS: atom_id res chain seq x y z
N MET A 1 28.04 21.61 -7.98
CA MET A 1 28.15 20.22 -7.49
C MET A 1 26.94 19.47 -8.00
N SER A 2 27.13 18.56 -8.95
CA SER A 2 26.05 17.77 -9.57
C SER A 2 25.55 16.73 -8.58
N PHE A 3 24.26 16.79 -8.22
CA PHE A 3 23.59 15.70 -7.53
C PHE A 3 23.51 14.52 -8.50
N LEU A 4 24.35 13.50 -8.29
CA LEU A 4 24.32 12.27 -9.08
C LEU A 4 23.14 11.41 -8.63
N ASN A 5 22.36 10.90 -9.59
CA ASN A 5 21.20 10.06 -9.34
C ASN A 5 21.67 8.66 -8.85
N PRO A 6 21.28 8.21 -7.63
CA PRO A 6 21.67 6.90 -7.11
C PRO A 6 21.04 5.71 -7.86
N LEU A 7 20.08 5.97 -8.75
CA LEU A 7 19.32 4.95 -9.50
C LEU A 7 19.82 4.71 -10.93
N GLU A 8 21.06 5.08 -11.26
CA GLU A 8 21.62 4.65 -12.54
C GLU A 8 21.90 3.14 -12.51
N PRO A 9 21.32 2.35 -13.45
CA PRO A 9 21.59 0.93 -13.52
C PRO A 9 23.07 0.71 -13.84
N VAL A 10 23.72 -0.18 -13.08
CA VAL A 10 25.07 -0.63 -13.43
C VAL A 10 24.94 -1.47 -14.70
N ALA A 11 25.61 -1.04 -15.78
CA ALA A 11 25.70 -1.84 -17.00
C ALA A 11 26.54 -3.08 -16.69
N ASP A 12 25.89 -4.25 -16.70
CA ASP A 12 26.55 -5.53 -16.50
C ASP A 12 26.22 -6.50 -17.63
N VAL A 13 27.20 -7.37 -17.86
CA VAL A 13 27.57 -8.15 -19.05
C VAL A 13 26.44 -9.00 -19.68
N GLU A 14 26.55 -9.21 -21.00
CA GLU A 14 25.60 -9.88 -21.91
C GLU A 14 24.86 -11.14 -21.39
N LYS A 15 23.54 -11.12 -21.62
CA LYS A 15 22.57 -12.20 -21.97
C LYS A 15 22.71 -13.60 -21.35
N ILE A 16 21.64 -14.03 -20.66
CA ILE A 16 20.62 -15.01 -21.12
C ILE A 16 19.48 -14.98 -20.10
N ALA A 17 18.23 -14.85 -20.56
CA ALA A 17 17.02 -14.88 -19.74
C ALA A 17 16.76 -16.29 -19.19
N LYS A 18 17.55 -16.72 -18.19
CA LYS A 18 17.21 -17.83 -17.31
C LYS A 18 16.68 -17.25 -16.01
N ILE A 19 15.44 -17.59 -15.70
CA ILE A 19 14.82 -17.26 -14.41
C ILE A 19 15.67 -17.90 -13.33
N ARG A 20 16.36 -17.08 -12.53
CA ARG A 20 16.90 -17.54 -11.25
C ARG A 20 15.73 -17.61 -10.28
N VAL A 21 15.10 -18.77 -10.16
CA VAL A 21 14.23 -19.05 -9.01
C VAL A 21 15.17 -19.15 -7.82
N PHE A 22 15.15 -18.15 -6.95
CA PHE A 22 15.98 -18.18 -5.75
C PHE A 22 15.47 -19.30 -4.83
N PRO A 23 16.37 -20.06 -4.18
CA PRO A 23 15.96 -21.01 -3.16
C PRO A 23 15.08 -20.29 -2.12
N GLY A 24 13.80 -20.65 -2.05
CA GLY A 24 12.82 -20.03 -1.15
C GLY A 24 11.88 -19.00 -1.79
N GLU A 25 12.02 -18.64 -3.07
CA GLU A 25 11.04 -17.80 -3.77
C GLU A 25 9.72 -18.56 -3.97
N THR A 26 8.60 -17.94 -3.60
CA THR A 26 7.28 -18.57 -3.73
C THR A 26 6.68 -18.37 -5.11
N GLU A 27 5.77 -19.25 -5.51
CA GLU A 27 5.01 -19.10 -6.77
C GLU A 27 4.27 -17.75 -6.85
N TRP A 28 3.74 -17.28 -5.72
CA TRP A 28 3.09 -15.97 -5.62
C TRP A 28 4.04 -14.84 -5.99
N HIS A 29 5.26 -14.85 -5.43
CA HIS A 29 6.28 -13.82 -5.66
C HIS A 29 6.77 -13.85 -7.10
N SER A 30 7.12 -15.03 -7.60
CA SER A 30 7.55 -15.24 -8.98
C SER A 30 6.45 -14.82 -9.98
N GLY A 31 5.19 -15.16 -9.68
CA GLY A 31 4.03 -14.79 -10.50
C GLY A 31 3.82 -13.27 -10.57
N TRP A 32 4.05 -12.55 -9.48
CA TRP A 32 4.00 -11.09 -9.46
C TRP A 32 5.09 -10.45 -10.33
N LYS A 33 6.34 -10.88 -10.22
CA LYS A 33 7.43 -10.41 -11.10
C LYS A 33 7.12 -10.66 -12.57
N LYS A 34 6.62 -11.86 -12.90
CA LYS A 34 6.28 -12.27 -14.27
C LYS A 34 5.16 -11.44 -14.91
N ALA A 35 4.36 -10.73 -14.12
CA ALA A 35 3.30 -9.87 -14.63
C ALA A 35 3.81 -8.55 -15.26
N PHE A 36 5.10 -8.21 -15.09
CA PHE A 36 5.73 -7.02 -15.65
C PHE A 36 6.68 -7.38 -16.81
N PRO A 37 7.03 -6.49 -17.74
CA PRO A 37 8.03 -6.76 -18.79
C PRO A 37 9.36 -7.26 -18.25
N VAL A 38 10.06 -8.12 -19.01
CA VAL A 38 11.36 -8.70 -18.61
C VAL A 38 12.37 -7.61 -18.26
N ASP A 39 12.40 -6.53 -19.05
CA ASP A 39 13.34 -5.43 -18.86
C ASP A 39 13.09 -4.61 -17.59
N TYR A 40 12.01 -4.87 -16.84
CA TYR A 40 11.71 -4.15 -15.59
C TYR A 40 12.09 -4.98 -14.36
N ARG A 41 12.21 -6.31 -14.53
CA ARG A 41 12.32 -7.24 -13.41
C ARG A 41 13.74 -7.24 -12.85
N GLU A 42 13.84 -7.40 -11.54
CA GLU A 42 15.07 -7.82 -10.86
C GLU A 42 16.30 -6.91 -11.09
N LYS A 43 16.06 -5.60 -11.17
CA LYS A 43 17.10 -4.60 -11.41
C LYS A 43 17.97 -4.38 -10.18
N THR A 44 19.29 -4.39 -10.39
CA THR A 44 20.28 -4.18 -9.34
C THR A 44 20.83 -2.76 -9.40
N PHE A 45 20.90 -2.10 -8.25
CA PHE A 45 21.41 -0.74 -8.08
C PHE A 45 22.47 -0.74 -6.99
N LEU A 46 23.55 0.01 -7.20
CA LEU A 46 24.59 0.19 -6.20
C LEU A 46 24.18 1.32 -5.25
N ASN A 47 24.07 1.01 -3.96
CA ASN A 47 24.06 2.02 -2.92
C ASN A 47 25.47 2.58 -2.78
N ARG A 48 25.72 3.75 -3.37
CA ARG A 48 27.04 4.39 -3.35
C ARG A 48 27.43 4.94 -1.98
N GLU A 49 26.46 5.20 -1.11
CA GLU A 49 26.72 5.71 0.24
C GLU A 49 27.18 4.58 1.18
N GLU A 50 26.51 3.43 1.10
CA GLU A 50 26.74 2.31 2.01
C GLU A 50 27.56 1.16 1.39
N GLY A 51 27.83 1.22 0.08
CA GLY A 51 28.71 0.31 -0.64
C GLY A 51 28.13 -1.09 -0.94
N TYR A 52 26.83 -1.31 -0.75
CA TYR A 52 26.16 -2.57 -1.05
C TYR A 52 25.11 -2.44 -2.17
N TYR A 53 24.67 -3.55 -2.72
CA TYR A 53 23.70 -3.58 -3.81
C TYR A 53 22.28 -3.78 -3.28
N HIS A 54 21.35 -2.97 -3.79
CA HIS A 54 19.93 -3.23 -3.71
C HIS A 54 19.45 -3.91 -4.98
N ARG A 55 18.51 -4.84 -4.85
CA ARG A 55 17.86 -5.47 -6.00
C ARG A 55 16.35 -5.32 -5.87
N ALA A 56 15.78 -4.60 -6.83
CA ALA A 56 14.36 -4.34 -6.96
C ALA A 56 13.67 -5.52 -7.63
N ASP A 57 12.54 -6.00 -7.10
CA ASP A 57 11.75 -7.01 -7.80
C ASP A 57 11.25 -6.52 -9.16
N VAL A 58 10.76 -5.28 -9.22
CA VAL A 58 10.39 -4.56 -10.43
C VAL A 58 10.84 -3.09 -10.30
N HIS A 59 11.46 -2.57 -11.35
CA HIS A 59 11.76 -1.14 -11.50
C HIS A 59 11.33 -0.66 -12.89
N THR A 60 10.44 0.33 -12.92
CA THR A 60 9.81 0.81 -14.16
C THR A 60 10.63 1.90 -14.83
N PRO A 61 10.48 2.13 -16.15
CA PRO A 61 11.15 3.24 -16.85
C PRO A 61 10.75 4.61 -16.33
N CYS A 62 9.53 4.73 -15.80
CA CYS A 62 9.10 5.95 -15.17
C CYS A 62 9.76 6.17 -13.81
N GLY A 63 10.58 5.25 -13.29
CA GLY A 63 11.38 5.35 -12.06
C GLY A 63 10.67 4.92 -10.77
N THR A 64 9.62 4.10 -10.87
CA THR A 64 8.93 3.50 -9.73
C THR A 64 9.49 2.11 -9.46
N THR A 65 9.83 1.83 -8.20
CA THR A 65 10.20 0.49 -7.73
C THR A 65 8.99 -0.18 -7.09
N ILE A 66 8.75 -1.45 -7.39
CA ILE A 66 7.70 -2.27 -6.77
C ILE A 66 8.38 -3.47 -6.14
N GLU A 67 8.13 -3.68 -4.85
CA GLU A 67 8.65 -4.81 -4.08
C GLU A 67 7.50 -5.72 -3.65
N PHE A 68 7.68 -7.03 -3.85
CA PHE A 68 6.71 -8.03 -3.45
C PHE A 68 7.19 -8.74 -2.20
N GLN A 69 6.39 -8.70 -1.13
CA GLN A 69 6.77 -9.33 0.13
C GLN A 69 5.78 -10.41 0.53
N ASN A 70 6.28 -11.65 0.62
CA ASN A 70 5.49 -12.82 1.04
C ASN A 70 5.67 -13.17 2.53
N SER A 71 6.83 -12.88 3.10
CA SER A 71 7.22 -13.27 4.46
C SER A 71 7.42 -12.05 5.37
N PRO A 72 7.52 -12.19 6.70
CA PRO A 72 7.93 -11.08 7.55
C PRO A 72 9.25 -10.45 7.08
N ILE A 73 9.35 -9.13 7.18
CA ILE A 73 10.54 -8.35 6.86
C ILE A 73 10.99 -7.62 8.12
N ALA A 74 12.30 -7.43 8.29
CA ALA A 74 12.83 -6.63 9.40
C ALA A 74 12.50 -5.15 9.19
N LEU A 75 12.30 -4.41 10.29
CA LEU A 75 12.05 -2.97 10.23
C LEU A 75 13.21 -2.21 9.55
N THR A 76 14.45 -2.61 9.83
CA THR A 76 15.65 -2.02 9.24
C THR A 76 15.71 -2.20 7.73
N GLU A 77 15.30 -3.38 7.22
CA GLU A 77 15.23 -3.65 5.79
C GLU A 77 14.14 -2.83 5.10
N LEU A 78 12.95 -2.72 5.73
CA LEU A 78 11.89 -1.85 5.24
C LEU A 78 12.38 -0.39 5.13
N GLN A 79 13.01 0.13 6.17
CA GLN A 79 13.52 1.50 6.22
C GLN A 79 14.65 1.72 5.22
N SER A 80 15.57 0.76 5.09
CA SER A 80 16.65 0.80 4.10
C SER A 80 16.09 0.93 2.68
N ARG A 81 15.11 0.09 2.31
CA ARG A 81 14.48 0.13 0.98
C ARG A 81 13.70 1.40 0.73
N GLU A 82 12.89 1.86 1.69
CA GLU A 82 12.12 3.11 1.54
C GLU A 82 13.03 4.34 1.44
N THR A 83 14.19 4.33 2.10
CA THR A 83 15.19 5.39 1.99
C THR A 83 15.90 5.34 0.65
N PHE A 84 16.23 4.14 0.16
CA PHE A 84 16.98 3.94 -1.07
C PHE A 84 16.14 4.23 -2.33
N TYR A 85 14.86 3.83 -2.35
CA TYR A 85 13.97 3.99 -3.49
C TYR A 85 12.99 5.16 -3.30
N PRO A 86 13.15 6.30 -3.98
CA PRO A 86 12.30 7.49 -3.80
C PRO A 86 10.83 7.28 -4.14
N ARG A 87 10.53 6.30 -5.01
CA ARG A 87 9.17 5.92 -5.42
C ARG A 87 9.00 4.41 -5.29
N LEU A 88 8.96 3.96 -4.05
CA LEU A 88 8.68 2.56 -3.72
C LEU A 88 7.18 2.30 -3.60
N VAL A 89 6.73 1.14 -4.04
CA VAL A 89 5.40 0.60 -3.77
C VAL A 89 5.55 -0.82 -3.23
N TRP A 90 4.94 -1.08 -2.09
CA TRP A 90 4.89 -2.40 -1.48
C TRP A 90 3.65 -3.16 -1.93
N VAL A 91 3.84 -4.39 -2.40
CA VAL A 91 2.76 -5.35 -2.64
C VAL A 91 2.97 -6.56 -1.73
N ILE A 92 2.06 -6.76 -0.79
CA ILE A 92 2.21 -7.74 0.29
C ILE A 92 1.26 -8.90 0.07
N ASN A 93 1.77 -10.13 0.24
CA ASN A 93 0.91 -11.30 0.25
C ASN A 93 0.09 -11.35 1.54
N GLY A 94 -1.16 -10.89 1.45
CA GLY A 94 -2.11 -10.86 2.56
C GLY A 94 -2.97 -12.12 2.68
N LYS A 95 -2.79 -13.13 1.80
CA LYS A 95 -3.64 -14.35 1.78
C LYS A 95 -3.68 -15.08 3.12
N LYS A 96 -2.62 -14.98 3.92
CA LYS A 96 -2.50 -15.63 5.24
C LYS A 96 -2.78 -14.69 6.42
N PHE A 97 -3.20 -13.45 6.19
CA PHE A 97 -3.46 -12.50 7.27
C PHE A 97 -4.69 -12.93 8.09
N LYS A 98 -4.45 -13.30 9.34
CA LYS A 98 -5.53 -13.65 10.26
C LYS A 98 -6.31 -12.38 10.63
N GLY A 99 -7.64 -12.47 10.59
CA GLY A 99 -8.52 -11.38 11.00
C GLY A 99 -8.42 -10.11 10.16
N PHE A 100 -7.84 -10.18 8.94
CA PHE A 100 -8.00 -9.15 7.93
C PHE A 100 -9.37 -9.35 7.25
N LYS A 101 -10.28 -8.39 7.41
CA LYS A 101 -11.63 -8.44 6.85
C LYS A 101 -11.95 -7.09 6.22
N ILE A 102 -12.33 -7.12 4.95
CA ILE A 102 -12.95 -6.00 4.26
C ILE A 102 -14.40 -5.92 4.73
N LEU A 103 -14.87 -4.74 5.07
CA LEU A 103 -16.17 -4.54 5.72
C LEU A 103 -17.14 -3.78 4.84
N LYS A 104 -17.39 -2.49 5.12
CA LYS A 104 -18.44 -1.70 4.48
C LYS A 104 -17.83 -0.73 3.47
N HIS A 105 -18.58 -0.47 2.39
CA HIS A 105 -18.31 0.64 1.50
C HIS A 105 -18.28 1.96 2.26
N LEU A 106 -17.33 2.83 1.92
CA LEU A 106 -17.19 4.17 2.46
C LEU A 106 -17.60 5.19 1.40
N PRO A 107 -18.11 6.38 1.80
CA PRO A 107 -18.21 7.51 0.89
C PRO A 107 -16.81 7.96 0.45
N ASP A 108 -16.75 8.95 -0.45
CA ASP A 108 -15.50 9.67 -0.62
C ASP A 108 -15.11 10.26 0.75
N VAL A 109 -13.97 9.82 1.27
CA VAL A 109 -13.50 10.19 2.59
C VAL A 109 -13.19 11.69 2.69
N ASN A 110 -13.04 12.38 1.55
CA ASN A 110 -12.82 13.81 1.45
C ASN A 110 -14.04 14.57 0.89
N ASP A 111 -15.23 13.95 0.86
CA ASP A 111 -16.46 14.64 0.47
C ASP A 111 -16.64 15.92 1.31
N PRO A 112 -16.85 17.10 0.69
CA PRO A 112 -16.98 18.36 1.42
C PRO A 112 -18.07 18.35 2.49
N ARG A 113 -19.13 17.54 2.32
CA ARG A 113 -20.21 17.39 3.32
C ARG A 113 -19.74 16.67 4.59
N LEU A 114 -18.59 16.00 4.56
CA LEU A 114 -17.95 15.38 5.72
C LEU A 114 -16.92 16.30 6.41
N ALA A 115 -16.83 17.58 6.02
CA ALA A 115 -15.84 18.50 6.57
C ALA A 115 -15.94 18.65 8.10
N ASP A 116 -17.16 18.63 8.65
CA ASP A 116 -17.41 18.77 10.09
C ASP A 116 -17.47 17.43 10.84
N PHE A 117 -17.13 16.33 10.17
CA PHE A 117 -17.27 14.98 10.70
C PHE A 117 -15.98 14.16 10.61
N GLU A 118 -15.80 13.30 11.61
CA GLU A 118 -14.72 12.32 11.71
C GLU A 118 -15.27 10.90 11.69
N PHE A 119 -14.56 9.98 11.02
CA PHE A 119 -14.93 8.56 11.05
C PHE A 119 -14.63 8.00 12.44
N SER A 120 -15.59 7.28 13.00
CA SER A 120 -15.42 6.64 14.30
C SER A 120 -14.44 5.48 14.23
N HIS A 121 -13.50 5.43 15.17
CA HIS A 121 -12.61 4.28 15.39
C HIS A 121 -13.29 3.12 16.12
N THR A 122 -14.45 3.35 16.75
CA THR A 122 -15.12 2.37 17.61
C THR A 122 -16.21 1.58 16.88
N ALA A 123 -16.73 2.10 15.77
CA ALA A 123 -17.81 1.48 15.02
C ALA A 123 -17.71 1.72 13.51
N ASN A 124 -17.95 0.68 12.73
CA ASN A 124 -17.85 0.71 11.27
C ASN A 124 -18.96 1.57 10.64
N LEU A 125 -18.61 2.33 9.60
CA LEU A 125 -19.54 3.17 8.84
C LEU A 125 -20.34 4.12 9.76
N THR A 126 -19.63 4.71 10.73
CA THR A 126 -20.19 5.72 11.61
C THR A 126 -19.28 6.92 11.71
N MET A 127 -19.88 8.07 11.98
CA MET A 127 -19.24 9.38 12.05
C MET A 127 -19.46 10.01 13.43
N VAL A 128 -18.61 10.93 13.80
CA VAL A 128 -18.73 11.78 14.99
C VAL A 128 -18.55 13.22 14.53
N ARG A 129 -19.31 14.18 15.06
CA ARG A 129 -19.06 15.60 14.76
C ARG A 129 -17.76 16.04 15.41
N LYS A 130 -16.97 16.87 14.73
CA LYS A 130 -15.74 17.44 15.30
C LYS A 130 -16.01 18.17 16.62
N ASN A 131 -17.13 18.89 16.70
CA ASN A 131 -17.54 19.59 17.93
C ASN A 131 -17.91 18.64 19.08
N ASP A 132 -18.24 17.38 18.80
CA ASP A 132 -18.57 16.39 19.84
C ASP A 132 -17.30 15.72 20.40
N LEU A 133 -16.12 15.92 19.80
CA LEU A 133 -14.85 15.30 20.23
C LEU A 133 -14.35 15.81 21.59
N ILE A 134 -14.77 17.00 22.00
CA ILE A 134 -14.47 17.55 23.34
C ILE A 134 -15.25 16.84 24.44
N LEU A 135 -16.33 16.13 24.09
CA LEU A 135 -17.21 15.50 25.05
C LEU A 135 -16.57 14.18 25.54
N PRO A 136 -16.77 13.80 26.81
CA PRO A 136 -16.31 12.50 27.33
C PRO A 136 -16.84 11.30 26.55
N LYS A 137 -18.03 11.45 25.93
CA LYS A 137 -18.65 10.45 25.08
C LYS A 137 -19.26 11.12 23.83
N PRO A 138 -18.49 11.21 22.73
CA PRO A 138 -18.98 11.82 21.50
C PRO A 138 -20.19 11.07 20.92
N ARG A 139 -21.11 11.81 20.28
CA ARG A 139 -22.30 11.22 19.66
C ARG A 139 -21.94 10.57 18.32
N VAL A 140 -22.16 9.27 18.23
CA VAL A 140 -21.94 8.48 17.01
C VAL A 140 -23.17 8.53 16.12
N LEU A 141 -22.96 8.84 14.84
CA LEU A 141 -23.98 8.93 13.80
C LEU A 141 -23.76 7.87 12.74
N THR A 142 -24.84 7.25 12.26
CA THR A 142 -24.79 6.33 11.12
C THR A 142 -25.10 7.10 9.82
N PHE A 143 -24.82 6.49 8.67
CA PHE A 143 -25.23 7.01 7.36
C PHE A 143 -26.75 6.93 7.10
N HIS A 144 -27.57 6.60 8.10
CA HIS A 144 -29.02 6.81 8.06
C HIS A 144 -29.44 8.16 8.64
N HIS A 145 -28.53 8.88 9.30
CA HIS A 145 -28.81 10.18 9.90
C HIS A 145 -29.15 11.23 8.81
N PRO A 146 -30.10 12.15 9.03
CA PRO A 146 -30.48 13.17 8.05
C PRO A 146 -29.31 13.99 7.48
N GLU A 147 -28.26 14.23 8.27
CA GLU A 147 -27.04 14.94 7.83
C GLU A 147 -26.13 14.12 6.91
N LEU A 148 -26.22 12.79 6.93
CA LEU A 148 -25.27 11.88 6.26
C LEU A 148 -25.92 11.02 5.16
N ARG A 149 -27.25 10.85 5.19
CA ARG A 149 -27.98 9.90 4.34
C ARG A 149 -27.89 10.18 2.84
N ASP A 150 -27.64 11.43 2.46
CA ASP A 150 -27.56 11.86 1.06
C ASP A 150 -26.12 11.82 0.51
N ILE A 151 -25.16 11.34 1.32
CA ILE A 151 -23.76 11.16 0.91
C ILE A 151 -23.62 9.76 0.30
N PRO A 152 -23.29 9.65 -1.00
CA PRO A 152 -23.22 8.35 -1.67
C PRO A 152 -22.01 7.56 -1.17
N LEU A 153 -22.19 6.25 -1.06
CA LEU A 153 -21.09 5.33 -0.81
C LEU A 153 -20.39 5.01 -2.14
N THR A 154 -19.06 4.93 -2.10
CA THR A 154 -18.25 4.53 -3.25
C THR A 154 -18.20 3.02 -3.40
N SER A 155 -17.95 2.53 -4.60
CA SER A 155 -17.72 1.10 -4.87
C SER A 155 -16.29 0.63 -4.59
N HIS A 156 -15.36 1.55 -4.31
CA HIS A 156 -13.92 1.26 -4.27
C HIS A 156 -13.24 1.63 -2.95
N LEU A 157 -13.90 2.35 -2.03
CA LEU A 157 -13.38 2.61 -0.69
C LEU A 157 -14.09 1.75 0.34
N TYR A 158 -13.32 1.15 1.23
CA TYR A 158 -13.84 0.22 2.24
C TYR A 158 -13.26 0.47 3.62
N SER A 159 -14.10 0.35 4.63
CA SER A 159 -13.64 0.09 5.99
C SER A 159 -13.13 -1.34 6.08
N PHE A 160 -12.25 -1.59 7.03
CA PHE A 160 -11.67 -2.91 7.24
C PHE A 160 -11.32 -3.11 8.71
N THR A 161 -11.07 -4.36 9.07
CA THR A 161 -10.40 -4.70 10.32
C THR A 161 -9.20 -5.57 10.00
N TRP A 162 -8.10 -5.38 10.72
CA TRP A 162 -6.97 -6.29 10.68
C TRP A 162 -6.55 -6.64 12.10
N ARG A 163 -6.91 -7.85 12.56
CA ARG A 163 -6.52 -8.35 13.88
C ARG A 163 -5.08 -8.88 13.82
N HIS A 164 -4.27 -8.58 14.83
CA HIS A 164 -2.85 -8.98 14.88
C HIS A 164 -2.04 -8.55 13.64
N PRO A 165 -2.11 -7.27 13.27
CA PRO A 165 -1.34 -6.75 12.15
C PRO A 165 0.16 -6.81 12.46
N HIS A 166 0.97 -7.11 11.45
CA HIS A 166 2.42 -7.13 11.64
C HIS A 166 2.91 -5.69 11.80
N LYS A 167 3.48 -5.36 12.97
CA LYS A 167 3.83 -3.99 13.36
C LYS A 167 4.68 -3.26 12.32
N VAL A 168 5.62 -3.97 11.69
CA VAL A 168 6.53 -3.41 10.67
C VAL A 168 5.78 -2.69 9.55
N TRP A 169 4.61 -3.19 9.13
CA TRP A 169 3.85 -2.57 8.05
C TRP A 169 3.14 -1.27 8.44
N TYR A 170 2.99 -0.96 9.73
CA TYR A 170 2.53 0.37 10.15
C TYR A 170 3.62 1.43 10.12
N GLU A 171 4.88 1.00 10.09
CA GLU A 171 6.03 1.91 9.95
C GLU A 171 6.30 2.26 8.48
N ALA A 172 5.63 1.58 7.54
CA ALA A 172 5.75 1.84 6.11
C ALA A 172 5.27 3.26 5.77
N LYS A 173 6.13 4.03 5.12
CA LYS A 173 5.82 5.38 4.63
C LYS A 173 5.43 5.37 3.16
N CYS A 174 5.83 4.33 2.43
CA CYS A 174 5.50 4.16 1.03
C CYS A 174 4.13 3.48 0.85
N PRO A 175 3.47 3.65 -0.32
CA PRO A 175 2.20 2.98 -0.61
C PRO A 175 2.24 1.48 -0.34
N LEU A 176 1.31 1.03 0.51
CA LEU A 176 1.18 -0.36 0.94
C LEU A 176 -0.07 -1.00 0.33
N ILE A 177 0.12 -2.05 -0.46
CA ILE A 177 -0.94 -2.74 -1.19
C ILE A 177 -1.00 -4.19 -0.75
N PHE A 178 -2.19 -4.67 -0.40
CA PHE A 178 -2.43 -6.05 -0.02
C PHE A 178 -3.04 -6.83 -1.18
N ASP A 179 -2.39 -7.95 -1.52
CA ASP A 179 -2.96 -8.99 -2.37
C ASP A 179 -3.57 -10.09 -1.48
N LEU A 180 -4.90 -10.18 -1.48
CA LEU A 180 -5.64 -11.18 -0.71
C LEU A 180 -5.94 -12.46 -1.52
N GLY A 181 -5.36 -12.59 -2.72
CA GLY A 181 -5.48 -13.76 -3.60
C GLY A 181 -6.65 -13.74 -4.58
N GLY A 182 -7.26 -12.57 -4.81
CA GLY A 182 -8.39 -12.37 -5.72
C GLY A 182 -8.09 -11.49 -6.92
N TYR A 183 -9.14 -10.98 -7.57
CA TYR A 183 -9.04 -10.06 -8.71
C TYR A 183 -8.64 -8.63 -8.32
N PHE A 184 -8.88 -8.26 -7.07
CA PHE A 184 -8.65 -6.91 -6.55
C PHE A 184 -7.50 -6.90 -5.56
N LEU A 185 -6.78 -5.79 -5.57
CA LEU A 185 -5.78 -5.40 -4.60
C LEU A 185 -6.37 -4.34 -3.68
N TYR A 186 -5.82 -4.20 -2.49
CA TYR A 186 -6.30 -3.25 -1.50
C TYR A 186 -5.17 -2.38 -1.00
N GLN A 187 -5.13 -1.13 -1.45
CA GLN A 187 -4.18 -0.15 -0.95
C GLN A 187 -4.63 0.37 0.41
N LEU A 188 -3.76 0.30 1.42
CA LEU A 188 -3.96 0.97 2.69
C LEU A 188 -3.81 2.47 2.51
N LYS A 189 -4.84 3.23 2.89
CA LYS A 189 -4.84 4.69 2.91
C LYS A 189 -5.27 5.19 4.28
N GLN A 190 -4.94 6.44 4.57
CA GLN A 190 -5.31 7.10 5.81
C GLN A 190 -5.90 8.47 5.54
N ARG A 191 -6.98 8.81 6.26
CA ARG A 191 -7.53 10.17 6.31
C ARG A 191 -7.06 10.81 7.60
N ALA A 192 -6.39 11.96 7.50
CA ALA A 192 -6.01 12.76 8.65
C ALA A 192 -7.26 13.32 9.35
N GLN A 193 -7.32 13.17 10.68
CA GLN A 193 -8.44 13.55 11.54
C GLN A 193 -7.90 13.91 12.93
N LEU A 194 -8.64 14.72 13.69
CA LEU A 194 -8.28 15.18 15.03
C LEU A 194 -8.26 14.03 16.04
N SER A 195 -9.17 13.06 15.90
CA SER A 195 -9.22 11.84 16.71
C SER A 195 -8.16 10.77 16.34
N GLY A 196 -7.20 11.13 15.49
CA GLY A 196 -6.20 10.21 14.94
C GLY A 196 -6.57 9.70 13.54
N ALA A 197 -5.55 9.40 12.74
CA ALA A 197 -5.73 9.04 11.34
C ALA A 197 -6.63 7.81 11.17
N TYR A 198 -7.65 7.91 10.32
CA TYR A 198 -8.56 6.81 10.02
C TYR A 198 -8.04 6.00 8.83
N ALA A 199 -7.75 4.73 9.07
CA ALA A 199 -7.30 3.82 8.04
C ALA A 199 -8.47 3.24 7.25
N TYR A 200 -8.32 3.19 5.93
CA TYR A 200 -9.29 2.61 5.01
C TYR A 200 -8.58 1.93 3.84
N LEU A 201 -9.31 1.10 3.10
CA LEU A 201 -8.80 0.42 1.92
C LEU A 201 -9.33 1.07 0.64
N HIS A 202 -8.44 1.28 -0.32
CA HIS A 202 -8.78 1.60 -1.69
C HIS A 202 -8.61 0.34 -2.55
N MET A 203 -9.72 -0.17 -3.09
CA MET A 203 -9.77 -1.34 -3.95
C MET A 203 -9.33 -0.99 -5.36
N ILE A 204 -8.39 -1.76 -5.91
CA ILE A 204 -7.80 -1.54 -7.23
C ILE A 204 -7.85 -2.86 -8.00
N PRO A 205 -8.43 -2.93 -9.21
CA PRO A 205 -8.32 -4.13 -10.04
C PRO A 205 -6.85 -4.46 -10.33
N ARG A 206 -6.45 -5.71 -10.16
CA ARG A 206 -5.05 -6.12 -10.36
C ARG A 206 -4.51 -5.76 -11.75
N LYS A 207 -5.38 -5.89 -12.77
CA LYS A 207 -5.08 -5.51 -14.16
C LYS A 207 -4.73 -4.02 -14.26
N ASP A 208 -5.50 -3.16 -13.61
CA ASP A 208 -5.33 -1.70 -13.68
C ASP A 208 -4.07 -1.28 -12.92
N PHE A 209 -3.80 -1.90 -11.77
CA PHE A 209 -2.55 -1.70 -11.03
C PHE A 209 -1.32 -2.02 -11.86
N ILE A 210 -1.30 -3.15 -12.57
CA ILE A 210 -0.18 -3.49 -13.47
C ILE A 210 -0.14 -2.54 -14.66
N GLY A 211 -1.30 -2.27 -15.27
CA GLY A 211 -1.45 -1.43 -16.44
C GLY A 211 -1.01 0.02 -16.25
N GLN A 212 -0.92 0.53 -15.02
CA GLN A 212 -0.37 1.87 -14.76
C GLN A 212 1.16 1.96 -14.96
N TYR A 213 1.86 0.82 -14.92
CA TYR A 213 3.33 0.75 -14.93
C TYR A 213 3.91 0.17 -16.22
N VAL A 214 3.08 -0.44 -17.06
CA VAL A 214 3.48 -1.15 -18.28
C VAL A 214 3.13 -0.35 -19.55
N LYS A 215 2.79 0.94 -19.40
CA LYS A 215 2.59 1.86 -20.52
C LYS A 215 3.89 2.41 -21.06
#